data_AF-A0A4Q6F6D6-F1
#
_entry.id   AF-A0A4Q6F6D6-F1
#
_cell.length_a   1.000
_cell.length_b   1.000
_cell.length_c   1.000
_cell.angle_alpha   90.00
_cell.angle_beta   90.00
_cell.angle_gamma   90.00
#
_symmetry.space_group_name_H-M   'P 1'
#
loop_
_entity.id
_entity.type
_entity.pdbx_description
1 polymer ?
#
loop_
_entity_poly.entity_id
_entity_poly.type
_entity_poly.pdbx_seq_one_letter_code
_entity_poly.pdbx_strand_id
1 'polypeptide(L)'
;MRRLILLFLLLLVPFGAFTSPARADAPSSEKFEGLLNKLLAPGPLALGHDNLEHTSCLKCHEPAGGIPNRLCIDCHKKIGEHVDSKTHFHGLMNGKACIDCHKEHKGRDANISFFDKKTFDHERTGFKLDGGHSKVECTKCHTDTREKKPSRKNETEFFGSKASCIGCHAKDDIHFFETNKFKGKECSTCHVTESWKDVKKFDHTRETGYALVGDHASLK
;
A
#
# COMPACT_ATOMS: atom_id res chain seq x y z
N MET A 1 76.23 28.60 -4.30
CA MET A 1 76.91 28.70 -2.99
C MET A 1 76.33 29.85 -2.18
N ARG A 2 75.57 29.56 -1.13
CA ARG A 2 75.59 30.27 0.17
C ARG A 2 74.52 29.66 1.09
N ARG A 3 75.01 28.92 2.09
CA ARG A 3 74.23 28.38 3.22
C ARG A 3 74.00 29.53 4.20
N LEU A 4 72.77 29.72 4.68
CA LEU A 4 72.51 30.49 5.90
C LEU A 4 72.08 29.51 7.00
N ILE A 5 72.89 29.46 8.05
CA ILE A 5 72.67 28.74 9.30
C ILE A 5 71.84 29.69 10.19
N LEU A 6 70.67 29.25 10.66
CA LEU A 6 69.89 29.95 11.68
C LEU A 6 69.82 29.06 12.93
N LEU A 7 70.47 29.54 13.99
CA LEU A 7 70.52 28.98 15.33
C LEU A 7 69.12 28.93 15.95
N PHE A 8 68.71 27.74 16.41
CA PHE A 8 67.49 27.55 17.21
C PHE A 8 67.80 27.87 18.68
N LEU A 9 67.24 28.96 19.19
CA LEU A 9 67.28 29.34 20.60
C LEU A 9 66.13 28.63 21.32
N LEU A 10 66.47 27.66 22.17
CA LEU A 10 65.52 26.86 22.95
C LEU A 10 65.04 27.67 24.17
N LEU A 11 63.86 28.28 24.06
CA LEU A 11 63.17 28.92 25.18
C LEU A 11 62.43 27.85 26.01
N LEU A 12 62.95 27.54 27.20
CA LEU A 12 62.29 26.77 28.23
C LEU A 12 61.11 27.58 28.80
N VAL A 13 59.88 27.18 28.47
CA VAL A 13 58.66 27.72 29.08
C VAL A 13 58.31 26.87 30.32
N PRO A 14 58.10 27.46 31.50
CA PRO A 14 57.78 26.69 32.71
C PRO A 14 56.37 26.11 32.61
N PHE A 15 56.23 24.84 32.98
CA PHE A 15 54.97 24.10 33.07
C PHE A 15 54.11 24.71 34.19
N GLY A 16 53.24 25.66 33.83
CA GLY A 16 52.20 26.17 34.72
C GLY A 16 51.11 25.11 34.91
N ALA A 17 50.76 24.83 36.16
CA ALA A 17 49.68 23.91 36.51
C ALA A 17 48.35 24.40 35.95
N PHE A 18 47.84 23.74 34.91
CA PHE A 18 46.48 23.91 34.41
C PHE A 18 45.50 23.25 35.37
N THR A 19 44.76 24.05 36.13
CA THR A 19 43.57 23.57 36.83
C THR A 19 42.43 23.43 35.81
N SER A 20 41.98 22.18 35.57
CA SER A 20 40.86 21.89 34.67
C SER A 20 39.57 22.59 35.13
N PRO A 21 38.82 23.24 34.24
CA PRO A 21 37.49 23.73 34.57
C PRO A 21 36.55 22.52 34.75
N ALA A 22 35.61 22.63 35.69
CA ALA A 22 34.57 21.63 35.92
C ALA A 22 33.83 21.31 34.61
N ARG A 23 33.82 20.03 34.26
CA ARG A 23 33.17 19.50 33.07
C ARG A 23 31.65 19.61 33.27
N ALA A 24 30.99 20.42 32.45
CA ALA A 24 29.55 20.37 32.32
C ALA A 24 29.14 18.94 31.91
N ASP A 25 28.14 18.38 32.60
CA ASP A 25 27.67 17.02 32.39
C ASP A 25 27.21 16.85 30.93
N ALA A 26 28.00 16.11 30.16
CA ALA A 26 27.60 15.65 28.84
C ALA A 26 26.43 14.66 29.00
N PRO A 27 25.41 14.69 28.12
CA PRO A 27 24.32 13.72 28.17
C PRO A 27 24.89 12.30 28.15
N SER A 28 24.35 11.43 29.01
CA SER A 28 24.89 10.08 29.25
C SER A 28 25.06 9.29 27.96
N SER A 29 26.26 8.73 27.78
CA SER A 29 26.67 7.91 26.63
C SER A 29 25.68 6.78 26.32
N GLU A 30 25.02 6.21 27.34
CA GLU A 30 24.03 5.15 27.18
C GLU A 30 22.83 5.55 26.31
N LYS A 31 22.38 6.81 26.40
CA LYS A 31 21.24 7.28 25.62
C LYS A 31 21.61 7.47 24.14
N PHE A 32 22.87 7.83 23.87
CA PHE A 32 23.42 7.99 22.53
C PHE A 32 23.75 6.63 21.90
N GLU A 33 24.34 5.70 22.65
CA GLU A 33 24.56 4.32 22.20
C GLU A 33 23.26 3.57 21.95
N GLY A 34 22.25 3.75 22.82
CA GLY A 34 20.91 3.19 22.61
C GLY A 34 20.20 3.75 21.37
N LEU A 35 20.47 5.01 21.01
CA LEU A 35 19.95 5.63 19.79
C LEU A 35 20.68 5.15 18.54
N LEU A 36 22.01 5.05 18.59
CA LEU A 36 22.84 4.52 17.51
C LEU A 36 22.53 3.05 17.23
N ASN A 37 22.36 2.22 18.26
CA ASN A 37 21.96 0.82 18.09
C ASN A 37 20.56 0.70 17.48
N LYS A 38 19.61 1.56 17.82
CA LYS A 38 18.29 1.57 17.16
C LYS A 38 18.37 2.06 15.70
N LEU A 39 19.36 2.87 15.36
CA LEU A 39 19.57 3.37 14.00
C LEU A 39 20.29 2.33 13.11
N LEU A 40 21.24 1.60 13.68
CA LEU A 40 22.10 0.64 12.98
C LEU A 40 21.55 -0.80 13.03
N ALA A 41 20.79 -1.13 14.08
CA ALA A 41 20.15 -2.42 14.32
C ALA A 41 18.68 -2.19 14.73
N PRO A 42 17.83 -1.73 13.81
CA PRO A 42 16.43 -1.33 14.07
C PRO A 42 15.51 -2.45 14.58
N GLY A 43 16.01 -3.69 14.65
CA GLY A 43 15.28 -4.86 15.12
C GLY A 43 14.78 -5.74 13.96
N PRO A 44 14.13 -6.85 14.31
CA PRO A 44 13.74 -7.88 13.34
C PRO A 44 12.73 -7.36 12.30
N LEU A 45 12.91 -7.79 11.06
CA LEU A 45 11.96 -7.60 9.96
C LEU A 45 10.67 -8.40 10.19
N ALA A 46 9.61 -8.04 9.48
CA ALA A 46 8.37 -8.80 9.42
C ALA A 46 8.60 -10.18 8.80
N LEU A 47 7.74 -11.15 9.13
CA LEU A 47 7.85 -12.53 8.66
C LEU A 47 8.01 -12.64 7.14
N GLY A 48 7.34 -11.79 6.37
CA GLY A 48 7.42 -11.81 4.90
C GLY A 48 8.76 -11.37 4.31
N HIS A 49 9.63 -10.75 5.12
CA HIS A 49 10.95 -10.27 4.74
C HIS A 49 12.06 -10.88 5.61
N ASP A 50 11.79 -11.95 6.35
CA ASP A 50 12.76 -12.60 7.23
C ASP A 50 14.03 -13.03 6.48
N ASN A 51 13.88 -13.51 5.26
CA ASN A 51 14.95 -13.91 4.36
C ASN A 51 15.81 -12.75 3.83
N LEU A 52 15.41 -11.50 4.07
CA LEU A 52 16.20 -10.32 3.72
C LEU A 52 17.09 -9.88 4.89
N GLU A 53 16.89 -10.42 6.09
CA GLU A 53 17.75 -10.15 7.22
C GLU A 53 19.18 -10.61 6.96
N HIS A 54 20.13 -9.85 7.51
CA HIS A 54 21.57 -10.12 7.38
C HIS A 54 22.08 -10.18 5.93
N THR A 55 21.28 -9.72 4.95
CA THR A 55 21.73 -9.59 3.56
C THR A 55 22.32 -8.20 3.32
N SER A 56 21.53 -7.26 2.82
CA SER A 56 21.94 -5.87 2.62
C SER A 56 20.81 -4.92 2.94
N CYS A 57 21.08 -3.97 3.83
CA CYS A 57 20.19 -2.86 4.16
C CYS A 57 19.79 -2.06 2.91
N LEU A 58 20.68 -2.03 1.91
CA LEU A 58 20.50 -1.28 0.67
C LEU A 58 19.44 -1.88 -0.27
N LYS A 59 18.88 -3.05 0.06
CA LYS A 59 17.72 -3.59 -0.66
C LYS A 59 16.46 -2.74 -0.45
N CYS A 60 16.39 -1.99 0.64
CA CYS A 60 15.27 -1.10 0.95
C CYS A 60 15.70 0.34 1.18
N HIS A 61 16.96 0.58 1.56
CA HIS A 61 17.49 1.92 1.83
C HIS A 61 18.42 2.41 0.73
N GLU A 62 18.25 3.65 0.30
CA GLU A 62 19.26 4.35 -0.48
C GLU A 62 20.26 5.07 0.45
N PRO A 63 21.56 5.07 0.14
CA PRO A 63 22.54 5.85 0.89
C PRO A 63 22.12 7.32 0.95
N ALA A 64 21.91 7.84 2.16
CA ALA A 64 21.42 9.20 2.43
C ALA A 64 20.05 9.57 1.81
N GLY A 65 19.37 8.64 1.11
CA GLY A 65 18.12 8.88 0.37
C GLY A 65 16.85 8.34 1.02
N GLY A 66 16.96 7.64 2.15
CA GLY A 66 15.81 7.04 2.83
C GLY A 66 15.30 5.79 2.14
N ILE A 67 13.98 5.60 2.08
CA ILE A 67 13.32 4.38 1.55
C ILE A 67 12.43 4.78 0.37
N PRO A 68 12.92 4.72 -0.88
CA PRO A 68 12.11 5.04 -2.05
C PRO A 68 11.14 3.90 -2.39
N ASN A 69 9.94 4.26 -2.89
CA ASN A 69 8.91 3.29 -3.29
C ASN A 69 9.39 2.27 -4.34
N ARG A 70 10.30 2.69 -5.24
CA ARG A 70 10.84 1.84 -6.31
C ARG A 70 11.43 0.53 -5.78
N LEU A 71 12.18 0.60 -4.67
CA LEU A 71 12.84 -0.57 -4.08
C LEU A 71 11.83 -1.59 -3.55
N CYS A 72 10.63 -1.15 -3.16
CA CYS A 72 9.54 -2.04 -2.78
C CYS A 72 8.96 -2.74 -4.02
N ILE A 73 8.61 -1.98 -5.05
CA ILE A 73 7.91 -2.52 -6.24
C ILE A 73 8.82 -3.30 -7.19
N ASP A 74 10.15 -3.15 -7.10
CA ASP A 74 11.13 -3.99 -7.81
C ASP A 74 10.94 -5.48 -7.49
N CYS A 75 10.58 -5.79 -6.23
CA CYS A 75 10.21 -7.14 -5.79
C CYS A 75 8.69 -7.36 -5.84
N HIS A 76 7.90 -6.37 -5.46
CA HIS A 76 6.43 -6.43 -5.44
C HIS A 76 5.80 -6.02 -6.77
N LYS A 77 6.19 -6.71 -7.85
CA LYS A 77 5.83 -6.34 -9.24
C LYS A 77 4.34 -6.14 -9.48
N LYS A 78 3.47 -7.00 -8.93
CA LYS A 78 2.00 -6.84 -9.05
C LYS A 78 1.50 -5.52 -8.43
N ILE A 79 2.10 -5.09 -7.32
CA ILE A 79 1.79 -3.79 -6.71
C ILE A 79 2.29 -2.68 -7.63
N GLY A 80 3.50 -2.83 -8.19
CA GLY A 80 4.06 -1.95 -9.22
C GLY A 80 3.11 -1.76 -10.41
N GLU A 81 2.58 -2.85 -10.97
CA GLU A 81 1.61 -2.81 -12.08
C GLU A 81 0.36 -1.96 -11.73
N HIS A 82 -0.15 -2.06 -10.50
CA HIS A 82 -1.29 -1.25 -10.05
C HIS A 82 -0.90 0.23 -9.89
N VAL A 83 0.30 0.49 -9.35
CA VAL A 83 0.85 1.84 -9.21
C VAL A 83 1.05 2.50 -10.57
N ASP A 84 1.69 1.81 -11.52
CA ASP A 84 1.99 2.31 -12.85
C ASP A 84 0.72 2.55 -13.67
N SER A 85 -0.24 1.63 -13.60
CA SER A 85 -1.54 1.76 -14.27
C SER A 85 -2.50 2.74 -13.57
N LYS A 86 -2.16 3.25 -12.38
CA LYS A 86 -3.03 4.09 -11.54
C LYS A 86 -4.39 3.45 -11.27
N THR A 87 -4.38 2.14 -11.04
CA THR A 87 -5.60 1.36 -10.76
C THR A 87 -5.55 0.75 -9.37
N HIS A 88 -6.71 0.33 -8.88
CA HIS A 88 -6.89 -0.29 -7.56
C HIS A 88 -6.42 0.62 -6.41
N PHE A 89 -6.49 0.12 -5.17
CA PHE A 89 -6.13 0.90 -3.99
C PHE A 89 -4.74 1.54 -4.09
N HIS A 90 -3.68 0.76 -4.35
CA HIS A 90 -2.30 1.26 -4.33
C HIS A 90 -2.02 2.29 -5.44
N GLY A 91 -2.58 2.12 -6.65
CA GLY A 91 -2.41 3.09 -7.73
C GLY A 91 -3.14 4.40 -7.51
N LEU A 92 -4.20 4.39 -6.69
CA LEU A 92 -5.00 5.57 -6.36
C LEU A 92 -4.49 6.33 -5.12
N MET A 93 -3.40 5.89 -4.49
CA MET A 93 -2.82 6.56 -3.32
C MET A 93 -1.99 7.81 -3.65
N ASN A 94 -2.07 8.34 -4.88
CA ASN A 94 -1.40 9.58 -5.32
C ASN A 94 0.10 9.65 -4.98
N GLY A 95 0.82 8.55 -5.16
CA GLY A 95 2.28 8.51 -4.98
C GLY A 95 2.76 8.64 -3.53
N LYS A 96 1.90 8.40 -2.52
CA LYS A 96 2.33 8.30 -1.11
C LYS A 96 3.50 7.35 -0.92
N ALA A 97 4.35 7.62 0.07
CA ALA A 97 5.46 6.73 0.39
C ALA A 97 4.90 5.42 0.95
N CYS A 98 5.42 4.27 0.49
CA CYS A 98 4.97 2.96 0.93
C CYS A 98 5.09 2.82 2.45
N ILE A 99 6.16 3.37 3.02
CA ILE A 99 6.49 3.32 4.45
C ILE A 99 5.55 4.14 5.34
N ASP A 100 4.74 5.04 4.78
CA ASP A 100 3.75 5.79 5.55
C ASP A 100 2.70 4.83 6.14
N CYS A 101 2.41 3.74 5.42
CA CYS A 101 1.49 2.68 5.84
C CYS A 101 2.24 1.38 6.19
N HIS A 102 3.23 0.98 5.39
CA HIS A 102 3.95 -0.28 5.50
C HIS A 102 5.24 -0.15 6.31
N LYS A 103 5.10 -0.13 7.64
CA LYS A 103 6.23 0.03 8.55
C LYS A 103 6.92 -1.29 8.84
N GLU A 104 8.17 -1.38 8.41
CA GLU A 104 9.07 -2.49 8.70
C GLU A 104 9.77 -2.32 10.08
N HIS A 105 10.59 -3.29 10.49
CA HIS A 105 11.29 -3.36 11.76
C HIS A 105 10.37 -3.38 12.98
N LYS A 106 9.21 -4.02 12.82
CA LYS A 106 8.22 -4.21 13.89
C LYS A 106 8.21 -5.64 14.43
N GLY A 107 9.10 -6.50 13.94
CA GLY A 107 9.22 -7.89 14.32
C GLY A 107 8.34 -8.84 13.52
N ARG A 108 8.59 -10.15 13.72
CA ARG A 108 8.02 -11.24 12.91
C ARG A 108 6.50 -11.23 12.89
N ASP A 109 5.89 -10.95 14.03
CA ASP A 109 4.43 -10.97 14.18
C ASP A 109 3.76 -9.66 13.75
N ALA A 110 4.51 -8.68 13.24
CA ALA A 110 3.93 -7.39 12.85
C ALA A 110 3.05 -7.50 11.61
N ASN A 111 1.92 -6.76 11.63
CA ASN A 111 1.10 -6.59 10.44
C ASN A 111 1.57 -5.35 9.69
N ILE A 112 2.51 -5.51 8.77
CA ILE A 112 2.99 -4.37 7.97
C ILE A 112 1.93 -3.89 6.96
N SER A 113 0.91 -4.68 6.67
CA SER A 113 -0.18 -4.35 5.74
C SER A 113 -1.52 -4.16 6.46
N PHE A 114 -1.49 -3.60 7.67
CA PHE A 114 -2.69 -3.41 8.47
C PHE A 114 -3.64 -2.37 7.87
N PHE A 115 -4.92 -2.72 7.83
CA PHE A 115 -6.02 -1.79 7.66
C PHE A 115 -7.22 -2.31 8.48
N ASP A 116 -8.08 -1.41 8.92
CA ASP A 116 -9.30 -1.80 9.63
C ASP A 116 -10.38 -2.19 8.62
N LYS A 117 -10.72 -3.48 8.59
CA LYS A 117 -11.75 -4.05 7.70
C LYS A 117 -13.14 -3.46 7.97
N LYS A 118 -13.42 -3.02 9.20
CA LYS A 118 -14.74 -2.48 9.58
C LYS A 118 -14.96 -1.07 9.06
N THR A 119 -13.88 -0.29 8.91
CA THR A 119 -13.95 1.11 8.51
C THR A 119 -13.31 1.35 7.14
N PHE A 120 -12.97 0.29 6.41
CA PHE A 120 -12.30 0.43 5.12
C PHE A 120 -13.27 0.93 4.05
N ASP A 121 -12.98 2.11 3.52
CA ASP A 121 -13.75 2.73 2.45
C ASP A 121 -13.33 2.21 1.07
N HIS A 122 -14.26 1.50 0.40
CA HIS A 122 -14.06 0.94 -0.94
C HIS A 122 -14.03 1.99 -2.05
N GLU A 123 -14.50 3.22 -1.82
CA GLU A 123 -14.37 4.32 -2.79
C GLU A 123 -12.89 4.58 -3.14
N ARG A 124 -12.00 4.33 -2.17
CA ARG A 124 -10.53 4.43 -2.33
C ARG A 124 -9.92 3.39 -3.27
N THR A 125 -10.68 2.39 -3.69
CA THR A 125 -10.24 1.34 -4.62
C THR A 125 -10.62 1.65 -6.07
N GLY A 126 -11.45 2.67 -6.30
CA GLY A 126 -12.07 2.95 -7.58
C GLY A 126 -13.38 2.17 -7.82
N PHE A 127 -13.79 1.32 -6.88
CA PHE A 127 -15.06 0.59 -6.92
C PHE A 127 -15.83 0.78 -5.62
N LYS A 128 -16.74 1.76 -5.62
CA LYS A 128 -17.56 2.09 -4.46
C LYS A 128 -18.59 0.99 -4.17
N LEU A 129 -18.70 0.57 -2.91
CA LEU A 129 -19.77 -0.29 -2.44
C LEU A 129 -20.85 0.58 -1.79
N ASP A 130 -21.93 0.84 -2.53
CA ASP A 130 -23.09 1.62 -2.08
C ASP A 130 -24.41 0.86 -2.30
N GLY A 131 -25.53 1.50 -1.96
CA GLY A 131 -26.85 0.88 -2.04
C GLY A 131 -26.92 -0.46 -1.28
N GLY A 132 -27.46 -1.49 -1.92
CA GLY A 132 -27.54 -2.85 -1.40
C GLY A 132 -26.17 -3.52 -1.20
N HIS A 133 -25.14 -3.09 -1.93
CA HIS A 133 -23.78 -3.67 -1.86
C HIS A 133 -22.99 -3.20 -0.64
N SER A 134 -23.40 -2.11 0.02
CA SER A 134 -22.74 -1.56 1.22
C SER A 134 -22.64 -2.55 2.39
N LYS A 135 -23.43 -3.62 2.38
CA LYS A 135 -23.50 -4.65 3.43
C LYS A 135 -22.87 -5.98 3.02
N VAL A 136 -22.19 -6.04 1.87
CA VAL A 136 -21.55 -7.27 1.41
C VAL A 136 -20.33 -7.57 2.27
N GLU A 137 -20.29 -8.78 2.83
CA GLU A 137 -19.13 -9.28 3.58
C GLU A 137 -17.89 -9.34 2.68
N CYS A 138 -16.73 -8.95 3.22
CA CYS A 138 -15.50 -8.84 2.41
C CYS A 138 -15.13 -10.16 1.71
N THR A 139 -15.41 -11.30 2.37
CA THR A 139 -15.09 -12.65 1.86
C THR A 139 -15.98 -13.11 0.71
N LYS A 140 -17.08 -12.40 0.41
CA LYS A 140 -17.90 -12.70 -0.77
C LYS A 140 -17.22 -12.29 -2.07
N CYS A 141 -16.33 -11.30 -2.03
CA CYS A 141 -15.54 -10.86 -3.18
C CYS A 141 -14.07 -11.30 -3.06
N HIS A 142 -13.50 -11.23 -1.86
CA HIS A 142 -12.13 -11.63 -1.57
C HIS A 142 -12.09 -13.07 -1.07
N THR A 143 -12.12 -14.02 -2.00
CA THR A 143 -12.19 -15.46 -1.71
C THR A 143 -10.83 -16.12 -1.59
N ASP A 144 -9.78 -15.50 -2.11
CA ASP A 144 -8.44 -16.07 -2.13
C ASP A 144 -7.79 -16.01 -0.74
N THR A 145 -7.01 -17.03 -0.41
CA THR A 145 -6.23 -17.15 0.83
C THR A 145 -4.74 -17.06 0.52
N ARG A 146 -3.97 -16.42 1.41
CA ARG A 146 -2.51 -16.39 1.30
C ARG A 146 -1.94 -17.76 1.69
N GLU A 147 -1.59 -18.58 0.71
CA GLU A 147 -1.09 -19.94 0.97
C GLU A 147 0.40 -20.16 0.71
N LYS A 148 1.05 -19.37 -0.17
CA LYS A 148 2.34 -19.74 -0.79
C LYS A 148 3.59 -18.99 -0.31
N LYS A 149 3.48 -18.05 0.63
CA LYS A 149 4.62 -17.24 1.13
C LYS A 149 4.69 -17.28 2.66
N PRO A 150 5.87 -17.01 3.27
CA PRO A 150 5.98 -16.77 4.71
C PRO A 150 5.09 -15.57 5.06
N SER A 151 3.86 -15.89 5.44
CA SER A 151 2.78 -14.98 5.71
C SER A 151 1.88 -15.66 6.72
N ARG A 152 1.02 -14.88 7.37
CA ARG A 152 0.10 -15.43 8.34
C ARG A 152 -0.86 -16.37 7.64
N LYS A 153 -0.85 -17.64 8.07
CA LYS A 153 -1.70 -18.68 7.49
C LYS A 153 -3.17 -18.29 7.63
N ASN A 154 -3.96 -18.64 6.61
CA ASN A 154 -5.42 -18.47 6.58
C ASN A 154 -5.90 -17.01 6.61
N GLU A 155 -5.04 -16.06 6.23
CA GLU A 155 -5.46 -14.66 6.04
C GLU A 155 -6.03 -14.47 4.62
N THR A 156 -7.23 -13.89 4.54
CA THR A 156 -7.85 -13.48 3.27
C THR A 156 -6.93 -12.55 2.49
N GLU A 157 -6.74 -12.83 1.21
CA GLU A 157 -6.01 -11.97 0.30
C GLU A 157 -6.95 -10.89 -0.27
N PHE A 158 -6.68 -9.64 0.09
CA PHE A 158 -7.42 -8.47 -0.40
C PHE A 158 -6.80 -7.86 -1.67
N PHE A 159 -5.81 -8.53 -2.25
CA PHE A 159 -5.12 -8.08 -3.45
C PHE A 159 -5.63 -8.82 -4.68
N GLY A 160 -5.86 -8.12 -5.79
CA GLY A 160 -6.06 -8.74 -7.10
C GLY A 160 -7.51 -9.04 -7.51
N SER A 161 -8.51 -8.76 -6.67
CA SER A 161 -9.91 -8.90 -7.05
C SER A 161 -10.32 -7.77 -8.01
N LYS A 162 -10.68 -8.12 -9.25
CA LYS A 162 -11.34 -7.19 -10.18
C LYS A 162 -12.83 -7.13 -9.85
N ALA A 163 -13.28 -5.99 -9.36
CA ALA A 163 -14.69 -5.78 -9.08
C ALA A 163 -15.43 -5.34 -10.35
N SER A 164 -16.51 -6.05 -10.68
CA SER A 164 -17.43 -5.68 -11.74
C SER A 164 -18.81 -6.26 -11.43
N CYS A 165 -19.86 -5.67 -12.01
CA CYS A 165 -21.23 -6.17 -11.84
C CYS A 165 -21.32 -7.64 -12.27
N ILE A 166 -20.78 -7.95 -13.46
CA ILE A 166 -20.82 -9.30 -14.03
C ILE A 166 -19.94 -10.30 -13.28
N GLY A 167 -18.95 -9.82 -12.51
CA GLY A 167 -18.11 -10.67 -11.67
C GLY A 167 -18.91 -11.51 -10.67
N CYS A 168 -20.05 -10.98 -10.20
CA CYS A 168 -21.00 -11.73 -9.37
C CYS A 168 -22.30 -12.06 -10.13
N HIS A 169 -22.81 -11.14 -10.94
CA HIS A 169 -24.13 -11.23 -11.56
C HIS A 169 -24.14 -11.82 -12.97
N ALA A 170 -23.10 -12.56 -13.37
CA ALA A 170 -23.05 -13.22 -14.68
C ALA A 170 -24.25 -14.13 -14.97
N LYS A 171 -24.83 -14.74 -13.94
CA LYS A 171 -26.02 -15.61 -14.06
C LYS A 171 -27.34 -14.84 -14.04
N ASP A 172 -27.32 -13.60 -13.57
CA ASP A 172 -28.51 -12.74 -13.49
C ASP A 172 -28.68 -11.89 -14.75
N ASP A 173 -27.66 -11.84 -15.62
CA ASP A 173 -27.73 -11.18 -16.91
C ASP A 173 -28.56 -12.00 -17.90
N ILE A 174 -29.84 -11.66 -17.98
CA ILE A 174 -30.80 -12.25 -18.93
C ILE A 174 -30.86 -11.46 -20.26
N HIS A 175 -30.04 -10.43 -20.42
CA HIS A 175 -30.14 -9.55 -21.58
C HIS A 175 -29.48 -10.18 -22.81
N PHE A 176 -30.30 -10.64 -23.75
CA PHE A 176 -29.85 -11.05 -25.07
C PHE A 176 -29.78 -9.83 -25.99
N PHE A 177 -28.74 -9.02 -25.83
CA PHE A 177 -28.54 -7.82 -26.66
C PHE A 177 -28.39 -8.19 -28.14
N GLU A 178 -29.47 -8.06 -28.91
CA GLU A 178 -29.46 -8.28 -30.35
C GLU A 178 -28.69 -7.19 -31.11
N THR A 179 -28.65 -5.98 -30.55
CA THR A 179 -27.95 -4.83 -31.12
C THR A 179 -26.74 -4.44 -30.28
N ASN A 180 -25.74 -3.85 -30.93
CA ASN A 180 -24.53 -3.38 -30.24
C ASN A 180 -24.76 -2.11 -29.40
N LYS A 181 -25.97 -1.53 -29.38
CA LYS A 181 -26.26 -0.26 -28.66
C LYS A 181 -25.94 -0.37 -27.16
N PHE A 182 -26.34 -1.49 -26.55
CA PHE A 182 -26.16 -1.75 -25.12
C PHE A 182 -25.24 -2.93 -24.80
N LYS A 183 -24.83 -3.70 -25.81
CA LYS A 183 -23.88 -4.80 -25.64
C LYS A 183 -22.55 -4.27 -25.07
N GLY A 184 -22.14 -4.82 -23.93
CA GLY A 184 -20.90 -4.44 -23.25
C GLY A 184 -20.92 -3.06 -22.58
N LYS A 185 -22.11 -2.43 -22.45
CA LYS A 185 -22.28 -1.26 -21.58
C LYS A 185 -22.34 -1.71 -20.12
N GLU A 186 -21.94 -0.82 -19.23
CA GLU A 186 -22.01 -1.05 -17.80
C GLU A 186 -23.45 -1.23 -17.34
N CYS A 187 -23.70 -2.20 -16.46
CA CYS A 187 -25.03 -2.46 -15.90
C CYS A 187 -25.61 -1.19 -15.22
N SER A 188 -24.74 -0.34 -14.68
CA SER A 188 -25.09 0.94 -14.05
C SER A 188 -25.61 2.01 -15.03
N THR A 189 -25.60 1.74 -16.34
CA THR A 189 -26.26 2.56 -17.37
C THR A 189 -27.77 2.59 -17.13
N CYS A 190 -28.35 1.44 -16.76
CA CYS A 190 -29.79 1.29 -16.55
C CYS A 190 -30.14 0.94 -15.11
N HIS A 191 -29.41 0.03 -14.47
CA HIS A 191 -29.67 -0.40 -13.09
C HIS A 191 -29.00 0.51 -12.06
N VAL A 192 -29.53 0.51 -10.84
CA VAL A 192 -28.94 1.19 -9.69
C VAL A 192 -28.49 0.17 -8.63
N THR A 193 -27.63 0.59 -7.71
CA THR A 193 -27.00 -0.32 -6.73
C THR A 193 -27.89 -0.57 -5.51
N GLU A 194 -28.94 0.22 -5.29
CA GLU A 194 -29.92 0.06 -4.22
C GLU A 194 -30.75 -1.22 -4.37
N SER A 195 -31.20 -1.50 -5.60
CA SER A 195 -32.10 -2.60 -5.92
C SER A 195 -32.08 -2.85 -7.43
N TRP A 196 -31.97 -4.12 -7.83
CA TRP A 196 -31.93 -4.50 -9.24
C TRP A 196 -33.21 -4.11 -10.00
N LYS A 197 -34.36 -4.16 -9.32
CA LYS A 197 -35.67 -3.81 -9.89
C LYS A 197 -35.85 -2.31 -10.07
N ASP A 198 -35.02 -1.51 -9.42
CA ASP A 198 -35.03 -0.07 -9.61
C ASP A 198 -34.05 0.26 -10.73
N VAL A 199 -34.54 0.98 -11.72
CA VAL A 199 -33.76 1.42 -12.88
C VAL A 199 -33.78 2.94 -12.92
N LYS A 200 -32.70 3.52 -13.45
CA LYS A 200 -32.72 4.91 -13.93
C LYS A 200 -33.84 5.03 -14.98
N LYS A 201 -34.30 6.25 -15.27
CA LYS A 201 -35.32 6.48 -16.31
C LYS A 201 -34.89 5.86 -17.65
N PHE A 202 -35.30 4.62 -17.88
CA PHE A 202 -34.99 3.79 -19.02
C PHE A 202 -36.30 3.20 -19.51
N ASP A 203 -36.57 3.37 -20.80
CA ASP A 203 -37.79 2.91 -21.44
C ASP A 203 -37.39 1.84 -22.45
N HIS A 204 -37.73 0.59 -22.16
CA HIS A 204 -37.38 -0.56 -22.99
C HIS A 204 -37.88 -0.40 -24.43
N THR A 205 -39.12 0.05 -24.63
CA THR A 205 -39.69 0.26 -25.97
C THR A 205 -38.95 1.34 -26.74
N ARG A 206 -38.74 2.51 -26.12
CA ARG A 206 -38.12 3.67 -26.77
C ARG A 206 -36.63 3.47 -27.03
N GLU A 207 -35.93 2.81 -26.11
CA GLU A 207 -34.47 2.68 -26.17
C GLU A 207 -34.01 1.45 -26.95
N THR A 208 -34.74 0.34 -26.90
CA THR A 208 -34.35 -0.93 -27.58
C THR A 208 -35.31 -1.35 -28.68
N GLY A 209 -36.53 -0.79 -28.73
CA GLY A 209 -37.60 -1.26 -29.62
C GLY A 209 -38.39 -2.45 -29.06
N TYR A 210 -38.00 -2.99 -27.90
CA TYR A 210 -38.63 -4.16 -27.30
C TYR A 210 -39.49 -3.78 -26.10
N ALA A 211 -40.80 -3.73 -26.28
CA ALA A 211 -41.74 -3.48 -25.19
C ALA A 211 -41.85 -4.70 -24.26
N LEU A 212 -41.72 -4.46 -22.95
CA LEU A 212 -42.00 -5.49 -21.94
C LEU A 212 -43.51 -5.66 -21.80
N VAL A 213 -44.05 -6.73 -22.40
CA VAL A 213 -45.49 -7.04 -22.46
C VAL A 213 -45.79 -8.45 -21.93
N GLY A 214 -47.06 -8.74 -21.67
CA GLY A 214 -47.49 -10.03 -21.11
C GLY A 214 -46.85 -10.28 -19.73
N ASP A 215 -46.34 -11.48 -19.50
CA ASP A 215 -45.68 -11.85 -18.24
C ASP A 215 -44.45 -10.98 -17.93
N HIS A 216 -43.79 -10.44 -18.97
CA HIS A 216 -42.65 -9.55 -18.82
C HIS A 216 -43.04 -8.11 -18.41
N ALA A 217 -44.33 -7.74 -18.47
CA ALA A 217 -44.77 -6.37 -18.15
C ALA A 217 -44.52 -5.97 -16.68
N SER A 218 -44.32 -6.95 -15.80
CA SER A 218 -43.97 -6.73 -14.40
C SER A 218 -42.46 -6.53 -14.16
N LEU A 219 -41.64 -6.80 -15.18
CA LEU A 219 -40.20 -6.59 -15.15
C LEU A 219 -39.89 -5.12 -15.46
N LYS A 220 -38.77 -4.63 -14.94
CA LYS A 220 -38.35 -3.24 -15.03
C LYS A 220 -36.96 -3.12 -15.63
#